data_AF-A0A397S632-F1
#
_entry.id   AF-A0A397S632-F1
#
_cell.length_a   1.000
_cell.length_b   1.000
_cell.length_c   1.000
_cell.angle_alpha   90.00
_cell.angle_beta   90.00
_cell.angle_gamma   90.00
#
_symmetry.space_group_name_H-M   'P 1'
#
loop_
_entity.id
_entity.type
_entity.pdbx_description
1 polymer ?
#
loop_
_entity_poly.entity_id
_entity_poly.type
_entity_poly.pdbx_seq_one_letter_code
_entity_poly.pdbx_strand_id
1 'polypeptide(L)'
;MLVLDYAVNGSLRNYLDTNVKLSWLDLINYLRSIANGLNTIHANDLIHRDLHIGNILHKGENSIFNNACITDMGLCKPADYIVTENTKKKCLWHFTLYCS
;
A
#
# COMPACT_ATOMS: atom_id res chain seq x y z
N MET A 1 -6.17 -5.58 -17.64
CA MET A 1 -4.75 -5.21 -17.51
C MET A 1 -4.72 -3.83 -16.87
N LEU A 2 -3.99 -3.66 -15.77
CA LEU A 2 -3.79 -2.36 -15.12
C LEU A 2 -2.41 -1.84 -15.53
N VAL A 3 -2.30 -0.53 -15.75
CA VAL A 3 -1.04 0.17 -15.98
C VAL A 3 -0.79 1.02 -14.72
N LEU A 4 0.35 0.80 -14.07
CA LEU A 4 0.72 1.43 -12.80
C LEU A 4 2.13 2.02 -12.93
N ASP A 5 2.43 3.02 -12.11
CA ASP A 5 3.78 3.57 -12.00
C ASP A 5 4.77 2.49 -11.54
N TYR A 6 5.93 2.45 -12.18
CA TYR A 6 6.98 1.49 -11.85
C TYR A 6 7.77 1.95 -10.61
N ALA A 7 7.72 1.16 -9.54
CA ALA A 7 8.57 1.36 -8.37
C ALA A 7 9.97 0.79 -8.62
N VAL A 8 10.93 1.65 -9.00
CA VAL A 8 12.31 1.27 -9.35
C VAL A 8 12.99 0.39 -8.29
N ASN A 9 12.74 0.67 -7.01
CA ASN A 9 13.36 -0.07 -5.90
C ASN A 9 12.51 -1.26 -5.40
N GLY A 10 11.40 -1.57 -6.08
CA GLY A 10 10.51 -2.65 -5.71
C GLY A 10 9.82 -2.45 -4.36
N SER A 11 9.64 -3.55 -3.62
CA SER A 11 9.03 -3.49 -2.30
C SER A 11 10.00 -3.00 -1.22
N LEU A 12 9.46 -2.54 -0.10
CA LEU A 12 10.24 -2.15 1.06
C LEU A 12 11.06 -3.33 1.59
N ARG A 13 10.58 -4.57 1.43
CA ARG A 13 11.38 -5.77 1.70
C ARG A 13 12.62 -5.82 0.83
N ASN A 14 12.45 -5.68 -0.49
CA ASN A 14 13.57 -5.68 -1.43
C ASN A 14 14.59 -4.60 -1.07
N TYR A 15 14.12 -3.40 -0.72
CA TYR A 15 14.98 -2.30 -0.32
C TYR A 15 15.78 -2.61 0.96
N LEU A 16 15.12 -3.09 2.02
CA LEU A 16 15.82 -3.40 3.29
C LEU A 16 16.77 -4.58 3.19
N ASP A 17 16.48 -5.55 2.31
CA ASP A 17 17.36 -6.70 2.06
C ASP A 17 18.69 -6.30 1.41
N THR A 18 18.83 -5.06 0.91
CA THR A 18 20.10 -4.53 0.33
C THR A 18 21.13 -4.04 1.38
N ASN A 19 20.99 -4.43 2.65
CA ASN A 19 21.82 -3.98 3.77
C ASN A 19 21.76 -2.45 4.06
N VAL A 20 20.66 -1.80 3.70
CA VAL A 20 20.41 -0.40 4.04
C VAL A 20 20.14 -0.27 5.54
N LYS A 21 20.85 0.65 6.19
CA LYS A 21 20.53 1.08 7.55
C LYS A 21 19.64 2.31 7.50
N LEU A 22 18.37 2.14 7.86
CA LEU A 22 17.45 3.27 8.05
C LEU A 22 17.84 4.07 9.28
N SER A 23 17.82 5.39 9.18
CA SER A 23 17.81 6.25 10.35
C SER A 23 16.45 6.19 11.05
N TRP A 24 16.39 6.64 12.32
CA TRP A 24 15.11 6.81 13.02
C TRP A 24 14.16 7.74 12.27
N LEU A 25 14.69 8.77 11.61
CA LEU A 25 13.89 9.70 10.83
C LEU A 25 13.26 9.00 9.61
N ASP A 26 14.03 8.16 8.91
CA ASP A 26 13.52 7.39 7.77
C ASP A 26 12.40 6.45 8.20
N LEU A 27 12.58 5.75 9.33
CA LEU A 27 11.58 4.86 9.89
C LEU A 27 10.27 5.60 10.19
N ILE A 28 10.35 6.79 10.82
CA ILE A 28 9.18 7.63 11.08
C ILE A 28 8.50 8.05 9.77
N ASN A 29 9.27 8.45 8.75
CA ASN A 29 8.73 8.84 7.46
C ASN A 29 8.03 7.68 6.75
N TYR A 30 8.59 6.46 6.81
CA TYR A 30 7.94 5.26 6.31
C TYR A 30 6.63 4.98 7.03
N LEU A 31 6.64 4.96 8.37
CA LEU A 31 5.44 4.73 9.18
C LEU A 31 4.35 5.74 8.88
N ARG A 32 4.72 7.02 8.72
CA ARG A 32 3.78 8.08 8.38
C ARG A 32 3.19 7.90 6.99
N SER A 33 4.00 7.54 5.98
CA SER A 33 3.51 7.24 4.63
C SER A 33 2.55 6.05 4.61
N ILE A 34 2.87 4.98 5.35
CA ILE A 34 2.01 3.78 5.46
C ILE A 34 0.69 4.13 6.17
N ALA A 35 0.75 4.88 7.28
CA ALA A 35 -0.44 5.30 8.00
C ALA A 35 -1.34 6.19 7.13
N ASN A 36 -0.76 7.11 6.35
CA ASN A 36 -1.51 7.93 5.40
C ASN A 36 -2.17 7.07 4.31
N GLY A 37 -1.43 6.12 3.73
CA GLY A 37 -1.98 5.19 2.74
C GLY A 37 -3.14 4.36 3.31
N LEU A 38 -3.01 3.84 4.54
CA LEU A 38 -4.09 3.12 5.21
C LEU A 38 -5.29 4.01 5.49
N ASN A 39 -5.06 5.25 5.93
CA ASN A 39 -6.12 6.21 6.16
C ASN A 39 -6.90 6.48 4.86
N THR A 40 -6.23 6.61 3.73
CA THR A 40 -6.88 6.72 2.41
C THR A 40 -7.71 5.48 2.07
N ILE A 41 -7.19 4.28 2.32
CA ILE A 41 -7.93 3.03 2.07
C ILE A 41 -9.19 2.96 2.96
N HIS A 42 -9.04 3.23 4.25
CA HIS A 42 -10.15 3.20 5.22
C HIS A 42 -11.18 4.30 4.96
N ALA A 43 -10.77 5.48 4.48
CA ALA A 43 -11.68 6.55 4.07
C ALA A 43 -12.54 6.19 2.86
N ASN A 44 -12.20 5.11 2.14
CA ASN A 44 -13.00 4.53 1.07
C ASN A 44 -13.81 3.29 1.55
N ASP A 45 -13.99 3.13 2.86
CA ASP A 45 -14.69 1.98 3.49
C ASP A 45 -14.11 0.62 3.12
N LEU A 46 -12.80 0.56 2.83
CA LEU A 46 -12.10 -0.68 2.49
C LEU A 46 -11.13 -1.09 3.60
N ILE A 47 -10.90 -2.40 3.73
CA ILE A 47 -9.83 -2.99 4.53
C ILE A 47 -8.85 -3.69 3.59
N HIS A 48 -7.55 -3.39 3.69
CA HIS A 48 -6.51 -3.95 2.82
C HIS A 48 -6.39 -5.48 2.89
N ARG A 49 -6.45 -6.02 4.11
CA ARG A 49 -6.36 -7.45 4.48
C ARG A 49 -5.07 -8.20 4.16
N ASP A 50 -4.16 -7.62 3.37
CA ASP A 50 -2.85 -8.23 3.08
C ASP A 50 -1.70 -7.25 3.23
N LEU A 51 -1.76 -6.41 4.27
CA LEU A 51 -0.71 -5.43 4.50
C LEU A 51 0.49 -6.10 5.17
N HIS A 52 1.59 -6.18 4.43
CA HIS A 52 2.89 -6.58 4.92
C HIS A 52 3.99 -5.87 4.13
N ILE A 53 5.24 -6.01 4.56
CA ILE A 53 6.39 -5.30 3.98
C ILE A 53 6.67 -5.58 2.49
N GLY A 54 6.15 -6.69 1.97
CA GLY A 54 6.20 -7.03 0.55
C GLY A 54 5.18 -6.27 -0.29
N ASN A 55 4.07 -5.84 0.32
CA ASN A 55 3.00 -5.06 -0.31
C ASN A 55 3.14 -3.55 -0.01
N ILE A 56 4.34 -3.12 0.38
CA ILE A 56 4.71 -1.72 0.52
C ILE A 56 5.78 -1.46 -0.53
N LEU A 57 5.55 -0.56 -1.47
CA LEU A 57 6.52 -0.16 -2.49
C LEU A 57 7.41 0.96 -1.96
N HIS A 58 8.71 0.87 -2.23
CA HIS A 58 9.64 1.96 -1.95
C HIS A 58 9.68 2.95 -3.13
N LYS A 59 9.37 4.22 -2.88
CA LYS A 59 9.28 5.29 -3.91
C LYS A 59 10.57 6.10 -4.09
N GLY A 60 11.64 5.74 -3.39
CA GLY A 60 12.92 6.46 -3.42
C GLY A 60 13.07 7.52 -2.33
N GLU A 61 14.29 8.03 -2.18
CA GLU A 61 14.69 8.97 -1.12
C GLU A 61 14.38 10.43 -1.46
N ASN A 62 13.99 10.72 -2.71
CA ASN A 62 13.77 12.08 -3.21
C ASN A 62 12.53 12.77 -2.61
N SER A 63 11.69 12.04 -1.87
CA SER A 63 10.56 12.60 -1.14
C SER A 63 10.67 12.28 0.33
N ILE A 64 10.89 13.32 1.14
CA ILE A 64 10.95 13.24 2.61
C ILE A 64 9.64 12.68 3.19
N PHE A 65 8.53 12.88 2.47
CA PHE A 65 7.19 12.69 2.99
C PHE A 65 6.38 11.58 2.34
N ASN A 66 6.80 11.09 1.17
CA ASN A 66 6.11 10.07 0.36
C ASN A 66 7.10 8.99 -0.13
N ASN A 67 7.85 8.39 0.81
CA ASN A 67 8.87 7.38 0.52
C ASN A 67 8.31 5.95 0.38
N ALA A 68 7.03 5.74 0.72
CA ALA A 68 6.34 4.45 0.58
C ALA A 68 4.90 4.58 0.05
N CYS A 69 4.42 3.49 -0.56
CA CYS A 69 3.05 3.34 -1.04
C CYS A 69 2.55 1.91 -0.80
N ILE A 70 1.27 1.76 -0.44
CA ILE A 70 0.64 0.45 -0.28
C ILE A 70 0.19 -0.06 -1.65
N THR A 71 0.44 -1.34 -1.92
CA THR A 71 0.07 -2.02 -3.17
C THR A 71 -0.67 -3.33 -2.89
N ASP A 72 -1.11 -4.00 -3.95
CA ASP A 72 -1.85 -5.26 -3.93
C ASP A 72 -3.20 -5.19 -3.21
N MET A 73 -4.12 -4.44 -3.82
CA MET A 73 -5.51 -4.32 -3.36
C MET A 73 -6.37 -5.57 -3.69
N GLY A 74 -5.78 -6.68 -4.15
CA GLY A 74 -6.50 -7.86 -4.63
C GLY A 74 -7.37 -8.54 -3.57
N LEU A 75 -6.99 -8.39 -2.29
CA LEU A 75 -7.71 -8.94 -1.14
C LEU A 75 -8.56 -7.92 -0.39
N CYS A 76 -8.63 -6.68 -0.88
CA CYS A 76 -9.45 -5.64 -0.27
C CYS A 76 -10.93 -6.03 -0.21
N LYS A 77 -11.58 -5.70 0.90
CA LYS A 77 -13.03 -5.87 1.10
C LYS A 77 -13.63 -4.64 1.78
N PRO A 78 -14.93 -4.39 1.58
CA PRO A 78 -15.67 -3.44 2.40
C PRO A 78 -15.46 -3.69 3.90
N ALA A 79 -15.44 -2.64 4.70
CA ALA A 79 -15.23 -2.74 6.14
C ALA A 79 -16.35 -3.51 6.85
N ASP A 80 -17.56 -3.50 6.29
CA ASP A 80 -18.75 -4.23 6.74
C ASP A 80 -18.88 -5.63 6.10
N TYR A 81 -17.84 -6.13 5.44
CA TYR A 81 -17.89 -7.42 4.74
C TYR A 81 -18.20 -8.59 5.70
N ILE A 82 -19.41 -9.14 5.57
CA ILE A 82 -19.81 -10.39 6.23
C ILE A 82 -19.54 -11.57 5.28
N VAL A 83 -18.81 -12.57 5.77
CA VAL A 83 -18.33 -13.75 5.01
C VAL A 83 -19.46 -14.54 4.33
N THR A 84 -20.69 -14.43 4.82
CA THR A 84 -21.79 -15.33 4.45
C THR A 84 -22.59 -14.92 3.21
N GLU A 85 -22.42 -13.71 2.64
CA GLU A 85 -23.43 -13.20 1.69
C GLU A 85 -23.05 -12.97 0.22
N ASN A 86 -21.83 -13.20 -0.28
CA ASN A 86 -21.60 -13.00 -1.73
C ASN A 86 -20.54 -13.87 -2.40
N THR A 87 -20.98 -14.97 -3.02
CA THR A 87 -20.33 -15.58 -4.20
C THR A 87 -20.67 -14.84 -5.51
N LYS A 88 -21.37 -13.68 -5.47
CA LYS A 88 -21.95 -13.05 -6.68
C LYS A 88 -21.65 -11.57 -6.95
N LYS A 89 -20.70 -10.93 -6.26
CA LYS A 89 -20.16 -9.64 -6.72
C LYS A 89 -18.72 -9.79 -7.20
N LYS A 90 -18.62 -10.35 -8.42
CA LYS A 90 -17.38 -10.45 -9.19
C LYS A 90 -16.88 -9.03 -9.48
N CYS A 91 -15.60 -8.82 -9.19
CA CYS A 91 -14.83 -7.59 -9.24
C CYS A 91 -15.30 -6.55 -10.25
N LEU A 92 -15.66 -5.36 -9.76
CA LEU A 92 -15.58 -4.13 -10.54
C LEU A 92 -15.18 -2.96 -9.62
N TRP A 93 -14.10 -3.13 -8.86
CA TRP A 93 -13.53 -2.02 -8.09
C TRP A 93 -12.51 -1.30 -8.96
N HIS A 94 -12.95 -0.17 -9.49
CA HIS A 94 -12.14 0.80 -10.20
C HIS A 94 -11.15 1.40 -9.19
N PHE A 95 -9.94 0.83 -9.09
CA PHE A 95 -8.89 1.36 -8.22
C PHE A 95 -8.10 2.41 -8.97
N THR A 96 -8.46 3.68 -8.78
CA THR A 96 -7.57 4.81 -9.07
C THR A 96 -6.64 4.97 -7.87
N LEU A 97 -5.35 4.70 -8.05
CA LEU A 97 -4.33 4.88 -7.03
C LEU A 97 -4.12 6.39 -6.80
N TYR A 98 -4.57 6.89 -5.64
CA TYR A 98 -4.19 8.20 -5.14
C TYR A 98 -2.74 8.15 -4.64
N CYS A 99 -1.81 8.55 -5.49
CA CYS A 99 -0.57 9.17 -5.07
C CYS A 99 -0.69 10.66 -5.39
N SER A 100 -1.00 11.47 -4.37
CA SER A 100 -0.78 12.92 -4.39
C SER A 100 0.09 13.26 -3.18
#